data_AF-A0A958YA85-F1
#
_entry.id   AF-A0A958YA85-F1
#
_cell.length_a   1.000
_cell.length_b   1.000
_cell.length_c   1.000
_cell.angle_alpha   90.00
_cell.angle_beta   90.00
_cell.angle_gamma   90.00
#
_symmetry.space_group_name_H-M   'P 1'
#
loop_
_entity.id
_entity.type
_entity.pdbx_description
1 polymer ?
#
loop_
_entity_poly.entity_id
_entity_poly.type
_entity_poly.pdbx_seq_one_letter_code
_entity_poly.pdbx_strand_id
1 'polypeptide(L)'
;VSYHYTQADANTGNNPIFSPYTNVTADSEQLFVRIVNTNTGCFVTTTLPILVIANPIINRDSHYIDACDPDHDGFATFDLTTIIPEILEGLTGVTTSFYTTYEDAEDGVNPITNETSFDNTDFEQQTLFIRVVDDVTGCVSITSFEIHPNLLLTGTVIRDFSFCDNQDNDGTINVSLGNLADTIDADIPDLVITFYESQTDLDNGVNALDPLVPYEVTNNATLYITIENSTCSEEAFFEINVNTVNTFGPITPIDYCDTDDDGFTTIDLGSLESTVTSGDSNYTVQYFNTQQDAQNGTNALPIFYNNVSNPETIYVRIISTGTSCYTTDSFELNVIPAPTTSTPSNELICDMDSNGSYTINL
;
A
#
# COMPACT_ATOMS: atom_id res chain seq x y z
N VAL A 1 -21.55 16.19 -44.02
CA VAL A 1 -20.97 17.39 -43.37
C VAL A 1 -19.53 17.05 -43.00
N SER A 2 -18.60 17.99 -43.07
CA SER A 2 -17.20 17.80 -42.67
C SER A 2 -16.68 19.06 -41.97
N TYR A 3 -15.73 18.89 -41.06
CA TYR A 3 -15.17 19.97 -40.22
C TYR A 3 -13.69 20.16 -40.58
N HIS A 4 -13.18 21.38 -40.47
CA HIS A 4 -11.86 21.76 -40.99
C HIS A 4 -11.23 22.85 -40.11
N TYR A 5 -9.90 22.87 -39.99
CA TYR A 5 -9.17 23.92 -39.25
C TYR A 5 -9.11 25.25 -40.01
N THR A 6 -9.22 25.22 -41.35
CA THR A 6 -9.12 26.42 -42.19
C THR A 6 -10.26 26.55 -43.19
N GLN A 7 -10.58 27.79 -43.57
CA GLN A 7 -11.55 28.08 -44.63
C GLN A 7 -11.13 27.47 -45.98
N ALA A 8 -9.83 27.37 -46.26
CA ALA A 8 -9.31 26.79 -47.51
C ALA A 8 -9.58 25.28 -47.58
N ASP A 9 -9.36 24.57 -46.48
CA ASP A 9 -9.69 23.15 -46.35
C ASP A 9 -11.19 22.93 -46.46
N ALA A 10 -12.03 23.77 -45.83
CA ALA A 10 -13.48 23.69 -45.98
C ALA A 10 -13.95 23.92 -47.44
N ASN A 11 -13.33 24.86 -48.16
CA ASN A 11 -13.66 25.14 -49.57
C ASN A 11 -13.27 23.99 -50.51
N THR A 12 -12.18 23.27 -50.22
CA THR A 12 -11.66 22.19 -51.07
C THR A 12 -12.16 20.80 -50.63
N GLY A 13 -12.50 20.63 -49.36
CA GLY A 13 -12.90 19.37 -48.74
C GLY A 13 -11.70 18.55 -48.25
N ASN A 14 -10.50 19.14 -48.25
CA ASN A 14 -9.26 18.49 -47.83
C ASN A 14 -9.14 18.49 -46.30
N ASN A 15 -8.36 17.56 -45.74
CA ASN A 15 -8.03 17.52 -44.31
C ASN A 15 -9.24 17.57 -43.34
N PRO A 16 -10.28 16.74 -43.53
CA PRO A 16 -11.42 16.73 -42.64
C PRO A 16 -11.01 16.31 -41.22
N ILE A 17 -11.59 16.98 -40.23
CA ILE A 17 -11.53 16.63 -38.81
C ILE A 17 -12.55 15.53 -38.53
N PHE A 18 -12.12 14.49 -37.82
CA PHE A 18 -12.95 13.35 -37.44
C PHE A 18 -13.46 13.49 -36.00
N SER A 19 -14.62 12.86 -35.74
CA SER A 19 -15.20 12.73 -34.41
C SER A 19 -14.73 11.43 -33.76
N PRO A 20 -14.42 11.41 -32.44
CA PRO A 20 -14.45 12.54 -31.52
C PRO A 20 -13.29 13.52 -31.77
N TYR A 21 -13.55 14.81 -31.51
CA TYR A 21 -12.59 15.89 -31.70
C TYR A 21 -12.30 16.58 -30.37
N THR A 22 -11.02 16.92 -30.15
CA THR A 22 -10.53 17.69 -29.00
C THR A 22 -9.99 19.01 -29.50
N ASN A 23 -10.40 20.12 -28.89
CA ASN A 23 -9.89 21.44 -29.22
C ASN A 23 -8.37 21.52 -28.99
N VAL A 24 -7.66 22.14 -29.91
CA VAL A 24 -6.20 22.35 -29.85
C VAL A 24 -5.84 23.73 -29.34
N THR A 25 -6.80 24.66 -29.33
CA THR A 25 -6.64 25.97 -28.68
C THR A 25 -7.41 25.99 -27.37
N ALA A 26 -6.73 26.35 -26.28
CA ALA A 26 -7.37 26.51 -24.97
C ALA A 26 -8.46 27.60 -25.02
N ASP A 27 -9.52 27.41 -24.24
CA ASP A 27 -10.64 28.33 -24.00
C ASP A 27 -11.53 28.67 -25.20
N SER A 28 -11.00 28.88 -26.39
CA SER A 28 -11.79 29.13 -27.60
C SER A 28 -11.08 28.68 -28.88
N GLU A 29 -11.83 28.00 -29.74
CA GLU A 29 -11.40 27.58 -31.08
C GLU A 29 -12.52 27.82 -32.10
N GLN A 30 -12.17 28.01 -33.38
CA GLN A 30 -13.14 28.13 -34.46
C GLN A 30 -12.87 27.10 -35.55
N LEU A 31 -13.82 26.21 -35.79
CA LEU A 31 -13.80 25.28 -36.91
C LEU A 31 -14.56 25.83 -38.12
N PHE A 32 -14.22 25.33 -39.30
CA PHE A 32 -14.93 25.60 -40.55
C PHE A 32 -15.72 24.36 -40.98
N VAL A 33 -17.03 24.51 -41.14
CA VAL A 33 -17.95 23.44 -41.48
C VAL A 33 -18.26 23.51 -42.97
N ARG A 34 -18.03 22.41 -43.71
CA ARG A 34 -18.45 22.24 -45.10
C ARG A 34 -19.68 21.33 -45.17
N ILE A 35 -20.72 21.81 -45.82
CA ILE A 35 -21.98 21.09 -46.06
C ILE A 35 -22.10 20.85 -47.57
N VAL A 36 -22.21 19.60 -47.98
CA VAL A 36 -22.29 19.19 -49.40
C VAL A 36 -23.63 18.53 -49.65
N ASN A 37 -24.33 18.95 -50.70
CA ASN A 37 -25.50 18.22 -51.21
C ASN A 37 -25.00 17.04 -52.07
N THR A 38 -25.26 15.81 -51.61
CA THR A 38 -24.78 14.60 -52.28
C THR A 38 -25.43 14.32 -53.63
N ASN A 39 -26.59 14.91 -53.92
CA ASN A 39 -27.29 14.76 -55.20
C ASN A 39 -26.81 15.75 -56.26
N THR A 40 -26.43 16.97 -55.86
CA THR A 40 -26.05 18.05 -56.80
C THR A 40 -24.55 18.38 -56.79
N GLY A 41 -23.81 17.94 -55.78
CA GLY A 41 -22.39 18.28 -55.58
C GLY A 41 -22.13 19.72 -55.12
N CYS A 42 -23.15 20.58 -55.07
CA CYS A 42 -23.04 21.94 -54.54
C CYS A 42 -22.66 21.91 -53.05
N PHE A 43 -21.82 22.84 -52.62
CA PHE A 43 -21.42 22.97 -51.22
C PHE A 43 -21.53 24.41 -50.72
N VAL A 44 -21.65 24.55 -49.41
CA VAL A 44 -21.53 25.80 -48.68
C VAL A 44 -20.62 25.60 -47.47
N THR A 45 -20.01 26.68 -46.99
CA THR A 45 -19.18 26.68 -45.78
C THR A 45 -19.72 27.65 -44.75
N THR A 46 -19.60 27.30 -43.48
CA THR A 46 -19.87 28.17 -42.33
C THR A 46 -18.79 27.96 -41.26
N THR A 47 -18.83 28.72 -40.18
CA THR A 47 -17.95 28.53 -39.02
C THR A 47 -18.72 27.89 -37.86
N LEU A 48 -18.00 27.22 -36.98
CA LEU A 48 -18.46 26.68 -35.71
C LEU A 48 -17.50 27.17 -34.61
N PRO A 49 -17.90 28.13 -33.77
CA PRO A 49 -17.14 28.48 -32.58
C PRO A 49 -17.27 27.35 -31.55
N ILE A 50 -16.15 26.97 -30.97
CA ILE A 50 -16.02 26.08 -29.82
C ILE A 50 -15.53 26.95 -28.67
N LEU A 51 -16.30 26.99 -27.59
CA LEU A 51 -15.94 27.69 -26.36
C LEU A 51 -15.79 26.63 -25.27
N VAL A 52 -14.64 26.61 -24.62
CA VAL A 52 -14.38 25.76 -23.46
C VAL A 52 -14.34 26.67 -22.25
N ILE A 53 -15.32 26.50 -21.36
CA ILE A 53 -15.43 27.28 -20.13
C ILE A 53 -14.88 26.41 -19.00
N ALA A 54 -14.04 26.99 -18.15
CA ALA A 54 -13.49 26.30 -17.00
C ALA A 54 -14.58 26.02 -15.95
N ASN A 55 -14.51 24.86 -15.31
CA ASN A 55 -15.36 24.53 -14.19
C ASN A 55 -14.93 25.29 -12.92
N PRO A 56 -15.83 25.47 -11.94
CA PRO A 56 -15.47 25.93 -10.60
C PRO A 56 -14.26 25.17 -10.04
N ILE A 57 -13.22 25.87 -9.57
CA ILE A 57 -12.10 25.23 -8.87
C ILE A 57 -12.52 25.05 -7.42
N ILE A 58 -12.62 23.81 -6.97
CA ILE A 58 -13.04 23.41 -5.61
C ILE A 58 -11.95 22.54 -4.98
N ASN A 59 -11.94 22.46 -3.65
CA ASN A 59 -11.12 21.48 -2.95
C ASN A 59 -11.66 20.05 -3.22
N ARG A 60 -10.74 19.12 -3.49
CA ARG A 60 -11.03 17.70 -3.78
C ARG A 60 -10.24 16.76 -2.87
N ASP A 61 -9.65 17.29 -1.81
CA ASP A 61 -9.05 16.50 -0.76
C ASP A 61 -10.14 15.65 -0.07
N SER A 62 -9.72 14.66 0.71
CA SER A 62 -10.65 13.85 1.48
C SER A 62 -11.31 14.72 2.56
N HIS A 63 -12.64 14.74 2.55
CA HIS A 63 -13.45 15.43 3.54
C HIS A 63 -14.43 14.46 4.17
N TYR A 64 -14.78 14.72 5.42
CA TYR A 64 -15.83 13.97 6.11
C TYR A 64 -16.61 14.87 7.06
N ILE A 65 -17.80 14.40 7.46
CA ILE A 65 -18.59 14.97 8.54
C ILE A 65 -18.73 13.90 9.62
N ASP A 66 -18.30 14.24 10.83
CA ASP A 66 -18.44 13.41 12.01
C ASP A 66 -19.72 13.74 12.75
N ALA A 67 -20.40 12.71 13.23
CA ALA A 67 -21.47 12.79 14.21
C ALA A 67 -21.13 11.87 15.38
N CYS A 68 -21.93 11.95 16.45
CA CYS A 68 -21.87 10.97 17.52
C CYS A 68 -23.13 10.12 17.53
N ASP A 69 -22.94 8.83 17.34
CA ASP A 69 -23.95 7.77 17.46
C ASP A 69 -23.81 7.11 18.84
N PRO A 70 -24.55 7.60 19.86
CA PRO A 70 -24.43 7.13 21.24
C PRO A 70 -25.17 5.81 21.52
N ASP A 71 -26.06 5.37 20.63
CA ASP A 71 -26.73 4.06 20.79
C ASP A 71 -26.08 2.96 19.93
N HIS A 72 -25.04 3.33 19.18
CA HIS A 72 -24.18 2.45 18.37
C HIS A 72 -25.01 1.62 17.40
N ASP A 73 -26.08 2.21 16.85
CA ASP A 73 -26.95 1.56 15.87
C ASP A 73 -26.47 1.73 14.42
N GLY A 74 -25.39 2.50 14.23
CA GLY A 74 -24.75 2.80 12.96
C GLY A 74 -25.43 3.93 12.19
N PHE A 75 -26.31 4.70 12.83
CA PHE A 75 -27.07 5.79 12.21
C PHE A 75 -27.02 7.09 13.03
N ALA A 76 -26.97 8.21 12.33
CA ALA A 76 -26.98 9.55 12.91
C ALA A 76 -27.59 10.57 11.93
N THR A 77 -27.79 11.78 12.44
CA THR A 77 -28.27 12.93 11.65
C THR A 77 -27.14 13.93 11.44
N PHE A 78 -26.98 14.40 10.20
CA PHE A 78 -25.88 15.26 9.77
C PHE A 78 -26.37 16.61 9.23
N ASP A 79 -25.62 17.67 9.53
CA ASP A 79 -25.69 18.93 8.80
C ASP A 79 -24.62 18.95 7.69
N LEU A 80 -25.04 18.62 6.47
CA LEU A 80 -24.18 18.55 5.29
C LEU A 80 -23.62 19.92 4.91
N THR A 81 -24.27 21.01 5.32
CA THR A 81 -23.83 22.37 4.95
C THR A 81 -22.51 22.77 5.62
N THR A 82 -22.10 22.03 6.66
CA THR A 82 -20.84 22.24 7.38
C THR A 82 -19.60 22.04 6.50
N ILE A 83 -19.69 21.20 5.46
CA ILE A 83 -18.57 20.92 4.55
C ILE A 83 -18.36 22.00 3.47
N ILE A 84 -19.33 22.89 3.27
CA ILE A 84 -19.31 23.89 2.18
C ILE A 84 -18.09 24.82 2.27
N PRO A 85 -17.74 25.42 3.43
CA PRO A 85 -16.59 26.32 3.51
C PRO A 85 -15.26 25.65 3.15
N GLU A 86 -15.10 24.38 3.49
CA GLU A 86 -13.89 23.58 3.19
C GLU A 86 -13.80 23.30 1.69
N ILE A 87 -14.91 22.90 1.06
CA ILE A 87 -14.93 22.55 -0.36
C ILE A 87 -14.81 23.80 -1.25
N LEU A 88 -15.41 24.91 -0.85
CA LEU A 88 -15.39 26.15 -1.63
C LEU A 88 -14.11 26.97 -1.42
N GLU A 89 -13.44 26.87 -0.27
CA GLU A 89 -12.25 27.69 0.07
C GLU A 89 -12.43 29.19 -0.20
N GLY A 90 -13.65 29.70 0.00
CA GLY A 90 -14.01 31.10 -0.25
C GLY A 90 -14.44 31.42 -1.69
N LEU A 91 -14.64 30.42 -2.56
CA LEU A 91 -15.27 30.57 -3.86
C LEU A 91 -16.67 31.17 -3.72
N THR A 92 -16.99 32.16 -4.55
CA THR A 92 -18.28 32.88 -4.55
C THR A 92 -18.90 32.90 -5.94
N GLY A 93 -20.20 33.22 -6.03
CA GLY A 93 -20.93 33.17 -7.30
C GLY A 93 -21.20 31.74 -7.77
N VAL A 94 -21.35 30.83 -6.82
CA VAL A 94 -21.66 29.42 -7.05
C VAL A 94 -22.84 28.98 -6.21
N THR A 95 -23.58 28.01 -6.72
CA THR A 95 -24.66 27.31 -6.02
C THR A 95 -24.25 25.87 -5.72
N THR A 96 -24.49 25.41 -4.49
CA THR A 96 -24.20 24.05 -4.04
C THR A 96 -25.47 23.20 -3.91
N SER A 97 -25.33 21.88 -4.07
CA SER A 97 -26.40 20.89 -3.84
C SER A 97 -25.76 19.53 -3.54
N PHE A 98 -26.45 18.70 -2.76
CA PHE A 98 -25.94 17.40 -2.29
C PHE A 98 -26.72 16.21 -2.89
N TYR A 99 -26.03 15.08 -3.06
CA TYR A 99 -26.56 13.88 -3.69
C TYR A 99 -26.01 12.61 -3.04
N THR A 100 -26.80 11.54 -3.03
CA THR A 100 -26.38 10.22 -2.55
C THR A 100 -25.63 9.41 -3.60
N THR A 101 -25.72 9.78 -4.88
CA THR A 101 -25.01 9.11 -5.98
C THR A 101 -24.29 10.11 -6.87
N TYR A 102 -23.21 9.64 -7.48
CA TYR A 102 -22.45 10.44 -8.45
C TYR A 102 -23.28 10.73 -9.71
N GLU A 103 -24.06 9.76 -10.19
CA GLU A 103 -24.91 9.91 -11.39
C GLU A 103 -25.97 11.01 -11.20
N ASP A 104 -26.65 11.01 -10.04
CA ASP A 104 -27.61 12.07 -9.71
C ASP A 104 -26.93 13.45 -9.62
N ALA A 105 -25.70 13.53 -9.11
CA ALA A 105 -24.92 14.77 -9.07
C ALA A 105 -24.48 15.25 -10.47
N GLU A 106 -24.06 14.35 -11.35
CA GLU A 106 -23.72 14.68 -12.75
C GLU A 106 -24.93 15.25 -13.49
N ASP A 107 -26.08 14.57 -13.39
CA ASP A 107 -27.32 14.95 -14.06
C ASP A 107 -28.06 16.10 -13.36
N GLY A 108 -27.72 16.39 -12.10
CA GLY A 108 -28.37 17.42 -11.29
C GLY A 108 -29.82 17.07 -10.92
N VAL A 109 -30.11 15.79 -10.71
CA VAL A 109 -31.45 15.27 -10.40
C VAL A 109 -31.49 14.65 -9.00
N ASN A 110 -32.68 14.59 -8.38
CA ASN A 110 -32.86 14.02 -7.03
C ASN A 110 -31.92 14.61 -5.93
N PRO A 111 -31.74 15.94 -5.82
CA PRO A 111 -30.92 16.51 -4.76
C PRO A 111 -31.49 16.21 -3.37
N ILE A 112 -30.62 16.04 -2.40
CA ILE A 112 -30.96 15.92 -0.98
C ILE A 112 -31.62 17.24 -0.55
N THR A 113 -32.86 17.18 -0.05
CA THR A 113 -33.63 18.39 0.29
C THR A 113 -33.43 18.86 1.73
N ASN A 114 -33.07 17.95 2.64
CA ASN A 114 -32.90 18.23 4.07
C ASN A 114 -31.41 18.33 4.41
N GLU A 115 -30.70 19.24 3.76
CA GLU A 115 -29.23 19.33 3.85
C GLU A 115 -28.72 19.55 5.28
N THR A 116 -29.48 20.20 6.16
CA THR A 116 -29.07 20.47 7.55
C THR A 116 -29.50 19.38 8.56
N SER A 117 -30.13 18.30 8.09
CA SER A 117 -30.69 17.23 8.94
C SER A 117 -30.86 15.95 8.11
N PHE A 118 -29.80 15.53 7.44
CA PHE A 118 -29.78 14.31 6.63
C PHE A 118 -29.49 13.10 7.51
N ASP A 119 -30.31 12.07 7.43
CA ASP A 119 -30.05 10.79 8.12
C ASP A 119 -29.33 9.86 7.15
N ASN A 120 -28.23 9.23 7.59
CA ASN A 120 -27.53 8.26 6.74
C ASN A 120 -28.42 7.03 6.48
N THR A 121 -28.23 6.39 5.33
CA THR A 121 -28.93 5.15 4.97
C THR A 121 -28.03 3.93 4.94
N ASP A 122 -26.72 4.14 4.87
CA ASP A 122 -25.72 3.08 4.92
C ASP A 122 -25.15 3.00 6.34
N PHE A 123 -25.00 1.79 6.85
CA PHE A 123 -24.57 1.50 8.22
C PHE A 123 -23.11 1.93 8.43
N GLU A 124 -22.85 2.64 9.54
CA GLU A 124 -21.53 3.10 10.03
C GLU A 124 -20.76 4.09 9.13
N GLN A 125 -21.01 4.14 7.83
CA GLN A 125 -20.36 5.09 6.93
C GLN A 125 -21.17 5.25 5.64
N GLN A 126 -21.26 6.48 5.13
CA GLN A 126 -21.88 6.75 3.83
C GLN A 126 -21.08 7.78 3.03
N THR A 127 -20.86 7.52 1.75
CA THR A 127 -20.26 8.50 0.82
C THR A 127 -21.37 9.31 0.15
N LEU A 128 -21.23 10.63 0.18
CA LEU A 128 -22.12 11.58 -0.49
C LEU A 128 -21.35 12.44 -1.49
N PHE A 129 -22.07 13.16 -2.34
CA PHE A 129 -21.51 14.01 -3.37
C PHE A 129 -22.04 15.43 -3.24
N ILE A 130 -21.15 16.41 -3.36
CA ILE A 130 -21.52 17.81 -3.51
C ILE A 130 -21.30 18.25 -4.95
N ARG A 131 -22.29 18.94 -5.50
CA ARG A 131 -22.27 19.55 -6.82
C ARG A 131 -22.20 21.06 -6.67
N VAL A 132 -21.19 21.67 -7.27
CA VAL A 132 -20.95 23.12 -7.27
C VAL A 132 -21.15 23.66 -8.67
N VAL A 133 -22.06 24.60 -8.83
CA VAL A 133 -22.45 25.20 -10.12
C VAL A 133 -22.02 26.64 -10.15
N ASP A 134 -21.31 27.06 -11.19
CA ASP A 134 -21.05 28.48 -11.46
C ASP A 134 -22.35 29.19 -11.88
N ASP A 135 -22.75 30.23 -11.14
CA ASP A 135 -24.04 30.92 -11.34
C ASP A 135 -24.13 31.68 -12.68
N VAL A 136 -22.99 31.90 -13.35
CA VAL A 136 -22.91 32.66 -14.61
C VAL A 136 -22.87 31.72 -15.81
N THR A 137 -22.06 30.68 -15.74
CA THR A 137 -21.73 29.80 -16.86
C THR A 137 -22.50 28.49 -16.83
N GLY A 138 -22.99 28.08 -15.66
CA GLY A 138 -23.63 26.78 -15.44
C GLY A 138 -22.66 25.60 -15.45
N CYS A 139 -21.35 25.84 -15.55
CA CYS A 139 -20.33 24.80 -15.45
C CYS A 139 -20.32 24.19 -14.05
N VAL A 140 -19.99 22.89 -13.97
CA VAL A 140 -20.16 22.09 -12.76
C VAL A 140 -18.84 21.49 -12.30
N SER A 141 -18.64 21.46 -11.00
CA SER A 141 -17.63 20.64 -10.35
C SER A 141 -18.30 19.76 -9.31
N ILE A 142 -17.89 18.50 -9.25
CA ILE A 142 -18.41 17.51 -8.32
C ILE A 142 -17.23 16.94 -7.55
N THR A 143 -17.41 16.77 -6.25
CA THR A 143 -16.49 16.01 -5.38
C THR A 143 -17.31 15.19 -4.39
N SER A 144 -16.69 14.18 -3.80
CA SER A 144 -17.28 13.34 -2.76
C SER A 144 -16.77 13.71 -1.38
N PHE A 145 -17.53 13.37 -0.36
CA PHE A 145 -17.13 13.40 1.04
C PHE A 145 -17.84 12.26 1.78
N GLU A 146 -17.37 11.93 2.97
CA GLU A 146 -17.95 10.86 3.78
C GLU A 146 -18.73 11.42 4.96
N ILE A 147 -19.74 10.69 5.42
CA ILE A 147 -20.39 10.94 6.69
C ILE A 147 -20.22 9.71 7.56
N HIS A 148 -19.82 9.94 8.81
CA HIS A 148 -19.53 8.90 9.79
C HIS A 148 -20.39 9.16 11.02
N PRO A 149 -21.37 8.27 11.34
CA PRO A 149 -22.14 8.35 12.58
C PRO A 149 -21.26 8.31 13.83
N ASN A 150 -20.07 7.73 13.70
CA ASN A 150 -19.04 7.75 14.73
C ASN A 150 -17.65 7.59 14.08
N LEU A 151 -16.99 8.70 13.76
CA LEU A 151 -15.66 8.68 13.12
C LEU A 151 -14.62 7.95 13.98
N LEU A 152 -14.78 7.94 15.30
CA LEU A 152 -13.82 7.30 16.20
C LEU A 152 -13.83 5.77 16.03
N LEU A 153 -14.95 5.18 15.65
CA LEU A 153 -15.06 3.74 15.40
C LEU A 153 -14.65 3.34 13.98
N THR A 154 -14.92 4.18 12.98
CA THR A 154 -14.70 3.86 11.57
C THR A 154 -13.41 4.41 10.99
N GLY A 155 -12.91 5.52 11.54
CA GLY A 155 -11.71 6.20 11.09
C GLY A 155 -10.44 5.75 11.81
N THR A 156 -10.53 5.28 13.06
CA THR A 156 -9.34 4.85 13.81
C THR A 156 -8.93 3.42 13.45
N VAL A 157 -7.66 3.10 13.68
CA VAL A 157 -7.10 1.77 13.38
C VAL A 157 -6.75 1.03 14.67
N ILE A 158 -7.79 0.55 15.35
CA ILE A 158 -7.64 -0.26 16.56
C ILE A 158 -7.44 -1.73 16.18
N ARG A 159 -6.31 -2.29 16.60
CA ARG A 159 -5.96 -3.70 16.39
C ARG A 159 -4.95 -4.16 17.43
N ASP A 160 -4.75 -5.47 17.51
CA ASP A 160 -3.67 -6.02 18.30
C ASP A 160 -2.31 -5.73 17.65
N PHE A 161 -1.32 -5.44 18.50
CA PHE A 161 0.05 -5.16 18.09
C PHE A 161 0.94 -6.32 18.48
N SER A 162 1.80 -6.76 17.55
CA SER A 162 2.75 -7.83 17.79
C SER A 162 4.16 -7.31 17.60
N PHE A 163 5.00 -7.52 18.63
CA PHE A 163 6.41 -7.16 18.62
C PHE A 163 7.27 -8.41 18.72
N CYS A 164 8.47 -8.31 18.17
CA CYS A 164 9.47 -9.37 18.23
C CYS A 164 10.53 -9.00 19.23
N ASP A 165 10.71 -9.84 20.25
CA ASP A 165 11.80 -9.70 21.21
C ASP A 165 13.05 -10.38 20.65
N ASN A 166 13.79 -9.63 19.84
CA ASN A 166 14.98 -10.10 19.13
C ASN A 166 16.30 -9.66 19.77
N GLN A 167 16.27 -8.79 20.79
CA GLN A 167 17.49 -8.16 21.32
C GLN A 167 18.11 -9.00 22.45
N ASP A 168 17.31 -9.39 23.43
CA ASP A 168 17.74 -10.23 24.57
C ASP A 168 16.87 -11.49 24.73
N ASN A 169 15.71 -11.53 24.06
CA ASN A 169 14.85 -12.71 23.99
C ASN A 169 14.40 -13.20 25.38
N ASP A 170 14.16 -12.25 26.30
CA ASP A 170 13.76 -12.51 27.68
C ASP A 170 12.23 -12.50 27.88
N GLY A 171 11.47 -12.24 26.81
CA GLY A 171 10.02 -12.13 26.78
C GLY A 171 9.50 -10.72 27.11
N THR A 172 10.37 -9.72 27.20
CA THR A 172 10.04 -8.35 27.58
C THR A 172 10.44 -7.35 26.51
N ILE A 173 9.59 -6.36 26.26
CA ILE A 173 9.93 -5.26 25.35
C ILE A 173 9.41 -3.92 25.87
N ASN A 174 10.10 -2.86 25.52
CA ASN A 174 9.63 -1.49 25.73
C ASN A 174 8.92 -0.98 24.48
N VAL A 175 7.65 -0.63 24.61
CA VAL A 175 6.81 -0.10 23.55
C VAL A 175 6.62 1.41 23.72
N SER A 176 6.63 2.16 22.62
CA SER A 176 6.25 3.56 22.63
C SER A 176 4.75 3.70 22.42
N LEU A 177 4.03 4.11 23.47
CA LEU A 177 2.59 4.36 23.39
C LEU A 177 2.28 5.55 22.46
N GLY A 178 3.16 6.55 22.36
CA GLY A 178 3.04 7.63 21.37
C GLY A 178 3.00 7.10 19.93
N ASN A 179 3.91 6.20 19.54
CA ASN A 179 3.89 5.61 18.20
C ASN A 179 2.64 4.74 17.96
N LEU A 180 2.13 4.08 19.01
CA LEU A 180 0.86 3.35 18.93
C LEU A 180 -0.31 4.33 18.73
N ALA A 181 -0.32 5.45 19.46
CA ALA A 181 -1.32 6.50 19.31
C ALA A 181 -1.32 7.05 17.87
N ASP A 182 -0.16 7.38 17.30
CA ASP A 182 -0.04 7.83 15.91
C ASP A 182 -0.59 6.80 14.91
N THR A 183 -0.42 5.51 15.22
CA THR A 183 -0.93 4.42 14.37
C THR A 183 -2.45 4.26 14.48
N ILE A 184 -3.02 4.45 15.67
CA ILE A 184 -4.46 4.35 15.94
C ILE A 184 -5.18 5.59 15.39
N ASP A 185 -4.58 6.76 15.53
CA ASP A 185 -5.13 8.08 15.15
C ASP A 185 -5.46 8.18 13.66
N ALA A 186 -4.62 7.60 12.80
CA ALA A 186 -4.85 7.59 11.35
C ALA A 186 -5.10 9.00 10.75
N ASP A 187 -4.40 10.01 11.28
CA ASP A 187 -4.47 11.41 10.89
C ASP A 187 -5.83 12.09 11.13
N ILE A 188 -6.59 11.65 12.15
CA ILE A 188 -7.84 12.32 12.55
C ILE A 188 -7.49 13.62 13.32
N PRO A 189 -7.93 14.81 12.85
CA PRO A 189 -7.73 16.08 13.53
C PRO A 189 -8.34 16.08 14.94
N ASP A 190 -7.61 16.70 15.87
CA ASP A 190 -8.02 16.92 17.26
C ASP A 190 -8.37 15.63 18.04
N LEU A 191 -7.87 14.47 17.61
CA LEU A 191 -8.00 13.22 18.34
C LEU A 191 -7.08 13.18 19.56
N VAL A 192 -7.62 12.72 20.69
CA VAL A 192 -6.89 12.50 21.93
C VAL A 192 -7.07 11.06 22.36
N ILE A 193 -5.96 10.34 22.51
CA ILE A 193 -5.93 8.95 22.98
C ILE A 193 -5.30 8.91 24.37
N THR A 194 -6.02 8.35 25.34
CA THR A 194 -5.51 8.10 26.70
C THR A 194 -5.47 6.60 26.97
N PHE A 195 -4.35 6.11 27.51
CA PHE A 195 -4.12 4.68 27.75
C PHE A 195 -4.22 4.31 29.24
N TYR A 196 -4.74 3.11 29.51
CA TYR A 196 -4.93 2.55 30.84
C TYR A 196 -4.54 1.06 30.87
N GLU A 197 -4.01 0.58 31.99
CA GLU A 197 -3.66 -0.85 32.18
C GLU A 197 -4.88 -1.73 32.53
N SER A 198 -5.99 -1.12 32.95
CA SER A 198 -7.18 -1.86 33.35
C SER A 198 -8.47 -1.13 33.00
N GLN A 199 -9.54 -1.89 32.75
CA GLN A 199 -10.88 -1.35 32.59
C GLN A 199 -11.31 -0.50 33.79
N THR A 200 -10.93 -0.89 35.02
CA THR A 200 -11.29 -0.13 36.23
C THR A 200 -10.61 1.24 36.28
N ASP A 201 -9.36 1.34 35.82
CA ASP A 201 -8.65 2.62 35.76
C ASP A 201 -9.28 3.53 34.70
N LEU A 202 -9.66 2.96 33.55
CA LEU A 202 -10.41 3.64 32.49
C LEU A 202 -11.76 4.15 33.01
N ASP A 203 -12.61 3.27 33.57
CA ASP A 203 -13.96 3.59 34.06
C ASP A 203 -13.95 4.73 35.11
N ASN A 204 -12.86 4.84 35.87
CA ASN A 204 -12.69 5.86 36.92
C ASN A 204 -11.87 7.07 36.48
N GLY A 205 -11.28 7.06 35.27
CA GLY A 205 -10.40 8.11 34.76
C GLY A 205 -9.17 8.35 35.64
N VAL A 206 -8.54 7.28 36.15
CA VAL A 206 -7.37 7.35 37.03
C VAL A 206 -6.20 6.56 36.45
N ASN A 207 -4.98 6.83 36.93
CA ASN A 207 -3.77 6.08 36.54
C ASN A 207 -3.51 6.01 35.03
N ALA A 208 -3.87 7.05 34.27
CA ALA A 208 -3.55 7.15 32.85
C ALA A 208 -2.03 7.03 32.61
N LEU A 209 -1.65 6.27 31.60
CA LEU A 209 -0.26 6.06 31.19
C LEU A 209 0.25 7.28 30.42
N ASP A 210 1.51 7.65 30.64
CA ASP A 210 2.18 8.75 29.93
C ASP A 210 2.72 8.24 28.58
N PRO A 211 2.23 8.73 27.42
CA PRO A 211 2.67 8.25 26.12
C PRO A 211 4.15 8.51 25.79
N LEU A 212 4.81 9.43 26.53
CA LEU A 212 6.22 9.77 26.36
C LEU A 212 7.15 8.83 27.12
N VAL A 213 6.62 8.02 28.04
CA VAL A 213 7.38 7.03 28.80
C VAL A 213 7.27 5.67 28.11
N PRO A 214 8.39 4.98 27.83
CA PRO A 214 8.35 3.62 27.31
C PRO A 214 7.56 2.69 28.25
N TYR A 215 6.61 1.96 27.68
CA TYR A 215 5.77 1.00 28.41
C TYR A 215 6.38 -0.40 28.30
N GLU A 216 6.72 -1.00 29.43
CA GLU A 216 7.32 -2.34 29.49
C GLU A 216 6.21 -3.41 29.43
N VAL A 217 6.33 -4.33 28.48
CA VAL A 217 5.38 -5.44 28.28
C VAL A 217 6.12 -6.77 28.42
N THR A 218 5.63 -7.67 29.27
CA THR A 218 6.17 -9.02 29.46
C THR A 218 5.19 -10.08 28.96
N ASN A 219 5.59 -10.88 27.97
CA ASN A 219 4.77 -11.85 27.21
C ASN A 219 3.60 -11.21 26.44
N ASN A 220 2.60 -10.70 27.16
CA ASN A 220 1.49 -9.96 26.59
C ASN A 220 0.91 -8.97 27.60
N ALA A 221 0.26 -7.93 27.10
CA ALA A 221 -0.50 -6.98 27.90
C ALA A 221 -1.75 -6.56 27.15
N THR A 222 -2.84 -6.36 27.88
CA THR A 222 -4.05 -5.71 27.34
C THR A 222 -4.03 -4.27 27.80
N LEU A 223 -4.15 -3.33 26.86
CA LEU A 223 -4.34 -1.92 27.17
C LEU A 223 -5.76 -1.50 26.80
N TYR A 224 -6.30 -0.63 27.64
CA TYR A 224 -7.60 0.00 27.46
C TYR A 224 -7.37 1.46 27.08
N ILE A 225 -8.19 1.99 26.17
CA ILE A 225 -8.05 3.34 25.68
C ILE A 225 -9.37 4.09 25.67
N THR A 226 -9.30 5.38 26.00
CA THR A 226 -10.34 6.34 25.64
C THR A 226 -9.85 7.13 24.43
N ILE A 227 -10.68 7.20 23.41
CA ILE A 227 -10.45 7.94 22.18
C ILE A 227 -11.46 9.07 22.18
N GLU A 228 -11.01 10.31 22.12
CA GLU A 228 -11.89 11.48 22.22
C GLU A 228 -11.55 12.50 21.13
N ASN A 229 -12.57 13.12 20.57
CA ASN A 229 -12.44 14.32 19.76
C ASN A 229 -13.40 15.40 20.29
N SER A 230 -13.64 16.46 19.52
CA SER A 230 -14.55 17.54 19.94
C SER A 230 -16.03 17.15 20.05
N THR A 231 -16.43 16.02 19.47
CA THR A 231 -17.82 15.59 19.23
C THR A 231 -18.17 14.28 19.95
N CYS A 232 -17.21 13.36 20.11
CA CYS A 232 -17.38 12.01 20.62
C CYS A 232 -16.29 11.57 21.60
N SER A 233 -16.62 10.55 22.39
CA SER A 233 -15.71 9.80 23.24
C SER A 233 -16.07 8.33 23.13
N GLU A 234 -15.09 7.50 22.78
CA GLU A 234 -15.24 6.06 22.62
C GLU A 234 -14.22 5.32 23.50
N GLU A 235 -14.62 4.15 23.97
CA GLU A 235 -13.77 3.26 24.75
C GLU A 235 -13.43 2.02 23.93
N ALA A 236 -12.17 1.60 23.96
CA ALA A 236 -11.72 0.40 23.29
C ALA A 236 -10.60 -0.30 24.05
N PHE A 237 -10.21 -1.47 23.58
CA PHE A 237 -9.05 -2.19 24.08
C PHE A 237 -8.34 -2.90 22.94
N PHE A 238 -7.06 -3.20 23.15
CA PHE A 238 -6.25 -4.02 22.24
C PHE A 238 -5.20 -4.82 23.02
N GLU A 239 -4.68 -5.87 22.42
CA GLU A 239 -3.59 -6.66 22.98
C GLU A 239 -2.24 -6.28 22.37
N ILE A 240 -1.21 -6.20 23.22
CA ILE A 240 0.19 -6.17 22.83
C ILE A 240 0.76 -7.57 23.07
N ASN A 241 1.23 -8.20 22.00
CA ASN A 241 1.82 -9.54 22.00
C ASN A 241 3.33 -9.47 21.80
N VAL A 242 4.11 -10.00 22.74
CA VAL A 242 5.57 -10.10 22.65
C VAL A 242 5.94 -11.51 22.24
N ASN A 243 6.48 -11.63 21.03
CA ASN A 243 6.90 -12.89 20.46
C ASN A 243 8.41 -13.06 20.68
N THR A 244 8.78 -14.01 21.52
CA THR A 244 10.17 -14.46 21.64
C THR A 244 10.62 -15.14 20.36
N VAL A 245 11.89 -15.00 20.03
CA VAL A 245 12.51 -15.63 18.87
C VAL A 245 13.12 -16.97 19.25
N ASN A 246 13.06 -17.93 18.33
CA ASN A 246 13.85 -19.14 18.49
C ASN A 246 15.33 -18.80 18.29
N THR A 247 16.19 -19.28 19.18
CA THR A 247 17.64 -19.18 19.00
C THR A 247 18.16 -20.47 18.38
N PHE A 248 18.92 -20.34 17.31
CA PHE A 248 19.61 -21.46 16.69
C PHE A 248 21.01 -21.59 17.29
N GLY A 249 21.55 -22.81 17.31
CA GLY A 249 22.94 -23.02 17.67
C GLY A 249 23.87 -22.45 16.60
N PRO A 250 25.16 -22.22 16.92
CA PRO A 250 26.10 -21.68 15.95
C PRO A 250 26.17 -22.58 14.71
N ILE A 251 26.01 -21.98 13.55
CA ILE A 251 26.10 -22.70 12.28
C ILE A 251 27.56 -23.09 12.05
N THR A 252 27.82 -24.39 11.85
CA THR A 252 29.17 -24.87 11.55
C THR A 252 29.63 -24.38 10.17
N PRO A 253 30.94 -24.17 9.94
CA PRO A 253 31.45 -23.83 8.62
C PRO A 253 30.93 -24.77 7.53
N ILE A 254 30.56 -24.19 6.39
CA ILE A 254 29.98 -24.91 5.25
C ILE A 254 31.01 -24.95 4.14
N ASP A 255 31.41 -26.16 3.75
CA ASP A 255 32.30 -26.39 2.63
C ASP A 255 31.49 -26.54 1.33
N TYR A 256 31.86 -25.79 0.30
CA TYR A 256 31.27 -25.85 -1.04
C TYR A 256 32.34 -26.20 -2.08
N CYS A 257 31.99 -27.04 -3.04
CA CYS A 257 32.96 -27.57 -4.01
C CYS A 257 33.24 -26.57 -5.14
N ASP A 258 34.52 -26.36 -5.43
CA ASP A 258 35.05 -25.63 -6.58
C ASP A 258 35.56 -26.61 -7.63
N THR A 259 35.00 -26.54 -8.84
CA THR A 259 35.34 -27.46 -9.94
C THR A 259 36.54 -27.04 -10.79
N ASP A 260 36.92 -25.76 -10.78
CA ASP A 260 38.05 -25.26 -11.58
C ASP A 260 39.24 -24.74 -10.73
N ASP A 261 39.10 -24.83 -9.40
CA ASP A 261 40.17 -24.59 -8.41
C ASP A 261 40.71 -23.15 -8.48
N ASP A 262 39.84 -22.19 -8.82
CA ASP A 262 40.17 -20.75 -8.84
C ASP A 262 39.82 -20.03 -7.52
N GLY A 263 39.15 -20.73 -6.60
CA GLY A 263 38.71 -20.25 -5.30
C GLY A 263 37.32 -19.60 -5.31
N PHE A 264 36.64 -19.58 -6.46
CA PHE A 264 35.35 -18.96 -6.67
C PHE A 264 34.37 -19.93 -7.34
N THR A 265 33.13 -19.94 -6.87
CA THR A 265 32.10 -20.82 -7.44
C THR A 265 30.72 -20.22 -7.26
N THR A 266 29.73 -20.74 -7.99
CA THR A 266 28.33 -20.38 -7.78
C THR A 266 27.72 -21.28 -6.72
N ILE A 267 27.30 -20.68 -5.61
CA ILE A 267 26.66 -21.32 -4.48
C ILE A 267 25.14 -21.18 -4.60
N ASP A 268 24.42 -22.31 -4.48
CA ASP A 268 22.97 -22.33 -4.24
C ASP A 268 22.70 -22.16 -2.74
N LEU A 269 22.44 -20.92 -2.30
CA LEU A 269 22.14 -20.60 -0.92
C LEU A 269 20.79 -21.19 -0.46
N GLY A 270 19.84 -21.40 -1.38
CA GLY A 270 18.57 -22.05 -1.08
C GLY A 270 18.76 -23.50 -0.61
N SER A 271 19.77 -24.18 -1.14
CA SER A 271 20.13 -25.54 -0.70
C SER A 271 20.59 -25.62 0.76
N LEU A 272 21.00 -24.49 1.36
CA LEU A 272 21.52 -24.41 2.72
C LEU A 272 20.43 -24.18 3.78
N GLU A 273 19.19 -23.85 3.38
CA GLU A 273 18.11 -23.47 4.30
C GLU A 273 17.90 -24.51 5.41
N SER A 274 17.76 -25.78 5.04
CA SER A 274 17.55 -26.87 6.01
C SER A 274 18.72 -27.04 6.99
N THR A 275 19.94 -26.68 6.58
CA THR A 275 21.12 -26.73 7.46
C THR A 275 21.05 -25.58 8.47
N VAL A 276 20.72 -24.38 8.01
CA VAL A 276 20.59 -23.17 8.84
C VAL A 276 19.42 -23.31 9.85
N THR A 277 18.28 -23.85 9.43
CA THR A 277 17.10 -24.00 10.29
C THR A 277 17.06 -25.30 11.08
N SER A 278 18.12 -26.12 11.03
CA SER A 278 18.12 -27.47 11.63
C SER A 278 16.95 -28.36 11.15
N GLY A 279 16.47 -28.12 9.93
CA GLY A 279 15.38 -28.86 9.28
C GLY A 279 13.97 -28.37 9.65
N ASP A 280 13.82 -27.29 10.42
CA ASP A 280 12.51 -26.74 10.75
C ASP A 280 11.91 -25.98 9.56
N SER A 281 10.75 -26.44 9.10
CA SER A 281 10.01 -25.88 7.97
C SER A 281 9.14 -24.66 8.33
N ASN A 282 9.05 -24.29 9.61
CA ASN A 282 8.35 -23.08 10.05
C ASN A 282 9.21 -21.82 9.93
N TYR A 283 10.39 -21.93 9.32
CA TYR A 283 11.32 -20.84 9.13
C TYR A 283 11.75 -20.72 7.68
N THR A 284 11.99 -19.49 7.27
CA THR A 284 12.60 -19.14 5.99
C THR A 284 13.93 -18.44 6.25
N VAL A 285 14.87 -18.51 5.31
CA VAL A 285 16.21 -17.94 5.48
C VAL A 285 16.50 -16.94 4.37
N GLN A 286 17.01 -15.78 4.75
CA GLN A 286 17.62 -14.82 3.83
C GLN A 286 19.11 -14.70 4.15
N TYR A 287 19.93 -14.44 3.14
CA TYR A 287 21.38 -14.41 3.23
C TYR A 287 21.92 -13.02 2.90
N PHE A 288 22.99 -12.60 3.57
CA PHE A 288 23.53 -11.25 3.50
C PHE A 288 25.06 -11.24 3.63
N ASN A 289 25.70 -10.23 3.04
CA ASN A 289 27.15 -10.02 3.17
C ASN A 289 27.54 -9.31 4.46
N THR A 290 26.60 -8.71 5.19
CA THR A 290 26.89 -7.98 6.44
C THR A 290 25.85 -8.27 7.52
N GLN A 291 26.28 -8.21 8.78
CA GLN A 291 25.40 -8.29 9.96
C GLN A 291 24.31 -7.21 9.93
N GLN A 292 24.67 -5.99 9.51
CA GLN A 292 23.74 -4.87 9.48
C GLN A 292 22.63 -5.08 8.44
N ASP A 293 22.98 -5.60 7.27
CA ASP A 293 22.02 -5.95 6.23
C ASP A 293 21.07 -7.06 6.69
N ALA A 294 21.58 -8.08 7.39
CA ALA A 294 20.75 -9.14 7.98
C ALA A 294 19.78 -8.62 9.06
N GLN A 295 20.23 -7.70 9.92
CA GLN A 295 19.40 -7.06 10.94
C GLN A 295 18.33 -6.15 10.33
N ASN A 296 18.69 -5.38 9.29
CA ASN A 296 17.75 -4.46 8.64
C ASN A 296 16.84 -5.17 7.61
N GLY A 297 17.23 -6.36 7.15
CA GLY A 297 16.53 -7.07 6.07
C GLY A 297 16.72 -6.39 4.71
N THR A 298 17.86 -5.75 4.48
CA THR A 298 18.18 -4.99 3.27
C THR A 298 19.29 -5.65 2.48
N ASN A 299 19.35 -5.47 1.16
CA ASN A 299 20.43 -6.00 0.30
C ASN A 299 20.61 -7.54 0.40
N ALA A 300 19.50 -8.28 0.44
CA ALA A 300 19.53 -9.74 0.45
C ALA A 300 20.27 -10.28 -0.79
N LEU A 301 21.10 -11.31 -0.57
CA LEU A 301 21.82 -11.99 -1.63
C LEU A 301 20.86 -12.77 -2.55
N PRO A 302 21.17 -12.85 -3.85
CA PRO A 302 20.44 -13.75 -4.75
C PRO A 302 20.65 -15.21 -4.33
N ILE A 303 19.64 -16.06 -4.59
CA ILE A 303 19.67 -17.49 -4.22
C ILE A 303 20.86 -18.24 -4.86
N PHE A 304 21.29 -17.82 -6.05
CA PHE A 304 22.54 -18.23 -6.68
C PHE A 304 23.55 -17.10 -6.52
N TYR A 305 24.55 -17.32 -5.66
CA TYR A 305 25.54 -16.32 -5.26
C TYR A 305 26.94 -16.76 -5.67
N ASN A 306 27.77 -15.83 -6.14
CA ASN A 306 29.20 -16.10 -6.31
C ASN A 306 29.94 -15.46 -5.14
N ASN A 307 30.80 -16.23 -4.49
CA ASN A 307 31.64 -15.70 -3.42
C ASN A 307 32.60 -14.61 -3.96
N VAL A 308 32.98 -13.68 -3.10
CA VAL A 308 33.92 -12.59 -3.42
C VAL A 308 35.25 -12.72 -2.67
N SER A 309 35.29 -13.61 -1.68
CA SER A 309 36.51 -14.06 -1.00
C SER A 309 36.42 -15.54 -0.65
N ASN A 310 37.53 -16.14 -0.24
CA ASN A 310 37.56 -17.52 0.25
C ASN A 310 38.61 -17.62 1.39
N PRO A 311 38.21 -17.85 2.65
CA PRO A 311 36.82 -18.02 3.11
C PRO A 311 35.99 -16.72 3.06
N GLU A 312 34.67 -16.85 3.11
CA GLU A 312 33.73 -15.73 3.17
C GLU A 312 32.73 -15.93 4.33
N THR A 313 32.46 -14.88 5.10
CA THR A 313 31.44 -14.93 6.15
C THR A 313 30.09 -14.52 5.56
N ILE A 314 29.11 -15.41 5.65
CA ILE A 314 27.73 -15.15 5.24
C ILE A 314 26.87 -14.98 6.48
N TYR A 315 26.09 -13.90 6.51
CA TYR A 315 25.11 -13.62 7.55
C TYR A 315 23.73 -14.12 7.12
N VAL A 316 22.97 -14.67 8.06
CA VAL A 316 21.63 -15.18 7.81
C VAL A 316 20.60 -14.44 8.66
N ARG A 317 19.42 -14.22 8.09
CA ARG A 317 18.21 -13.80 8.80
C ARG A 317 17.21 -14.95 8.71
N ILE A 318 16.90 -15.55 9.85
CA ILE A 318 15.99 -16.69 9.96
C ILE A 318 14.64 -16.18 10.44
N ILE A 319 13.60 -16.28 9.62
CA ILE A 319 12.29 -15.64 9.82
C ILE A 319 11.23 -16.71 10.08
N SER A 320 10.51 -16.59 11.19
CA SER A 320 9.36 -17.43 11.54
C SER A 320 8.19 -17.16 10.60
N THR A 321 7.63 -18.21 9.98
CA THR A 321 6.46 -18.10 9.10
C THR A 321 5.16 -17.82 9.86
N GLY A 322 5.14 -18.01 11.19
CA GLY A 322 3.96 -17.78 12.02
C GLY A 322 3.87 -16.36 12.58
N THR A 323 5.01 -15.80 13.02
CA THR A 323 5.05 -14.50 13.72
C THR A 323 5.75 -13.41 12.93
N SER A 324 6.41 -13.75 11.82
CA SER A 324 7.33 -12.87 11.07
C SER A 324 8.54 -12.35 11.87
N CYS A 325 8.69 -12.80 13.13
CA CYS A 325 9.87 -12.50 13.92
C CYS A 325 11.10 -13.21 13.38
N TYR A 326 12.26 -12.60 13.61
CA TYR A 326 13.50 -13.08 13.03
C TYR A 326 14.62 -13.10 14.06
N THR A 327 15.56 -14.00 13.82
CA THR A 327 16.87 -14.02 14.47
C THR A 327 17.96 -13.93 13.41
N THR A 328 19.16 -13.51 13.80
CA THR A 328 20.32 -13.44 12.91
C THR A 328 21.45 -14.30 13.42
N ASP A 329 22.16 -14.95 12.50
CA ASP A 329 23.39 -15.70 12.79
C ASP A 329 24.35 -15.56 11.60
N SER A 330 25.48 -16.26 11.63
CA SER A 330 26.43 -16.28 10.53
C SER A 330 27.16 -17.62 10.45
N PHE A 331 27.72 -17.91 9.28
CA PHE A 331 28.63 -19.04 9.07
C PHE A 331 29.79 -18.65 8.15
N GLU A 332 30.88 -19.42 8.25
CA GLU A 332 32.00 -19.35 7.32
C GLU A 332 31.73 -20.27 6.13
N LEU A 333 31.71 -19.70 4.93
CA LEU A 333 31.64 -20.41 3.67
C LEU A 333 33.06 -20.65 3.15
N ASN A 334 33.44 -21.92 3.03
CA ASN A 334 34.72 -22.36 2.51
C ASN A 334 34.52 -22.93 1.11
N VAL A 335 35.19 -22.36 0.13
CA VAL A 335 35.21 -22.92 -1.21
C VAL A 335 36.43 -23.85 -1.31
N ILE A 336 36.19 -25.16 -1.40
CA ILE A 336 37.23 -26.19 -1.37
C ILE A 336 37.43 -26.82 -2.76
N PRO A 337 38.69 -27.14 -3.15
CA PRO A 337 38.96 -27.76 -4.44
C PRO A 337 38.24 -29.10 -4.62
N ALA A 338 37.75 -29.35 -5.82
CA ALA A 338 37.24 -30.67 -6.19
C ALA A 338 38.34 -31.74 -5.99
N PRO A 339 37.97 -32.98 -5.63
CA PRO A 339 38.91 -34.08 -5.53
C PRO A 339 39.72 -34.21 -6.81
N THR A 340 41.06 -34.24 -6.69
CA THR A 340 41.92 -34.44 -7.86
C THR A 340 41.60 -35.79 -8.49
N THR A 341 41.19 -35.79 -9.75
CA THR A 341 41.03 -37.03 -10.51
C THR A 341 42.39 -37.44 -11.09
N SER A 342 42.67 -38.74 -11.09
CA SER A 342 43.73 -39.29 -11.92
C SER A 342 43.08 -39.97 -13.12
N THR A 343 43.62 -39.76 -14.31
CA THR A 343 43.15 -40.48 -15.48
C THR A 343 43.40 -41.97 -15.24
N PRO A 344 42.38 -42.84 -15.28
CA PRO A 344 42.60 -44.27 -15.13
C PRO A 344 43.56 -44.74 -16.23
N SER A 345 44.47 -45.63 -15.88
CA SER A 345 45.38 -46.22 -16.86
C SER A 345 44.59 -46.97 -17.93
N ASN A 346 45.02 -46.87 -19.19
CA ASN A 346 44.41 -47.64 -20.27
C ASN A 346 44.42 -49.14 -19.92
N GLU A 347 43.24 -49.76 -19.90
CA GLU A 347 43.12 -51.21 -19.93
C GLU A 347 43.44 -51.71 -21.34
N LEU A 348 44.61 -52.32 -21.51
CA LEU A 348 44.99 -52.94 -22.77
C LEU A 348 44.51 -54.39 -22.80
N ILE A 349 43.44 -54.65 -23.53
CA ILE A 349 42.83 -55.98 -23.63
C ILE A 349 43.05 -56.56 -25.02
N CYS A 350 43.51 -57.81 -25.07
CA CYS A 350 43.64 -58.54 -26.34
C CYS A 350 42.30 -59.18 -26.70
N ASP A 351 41.76 -58.80 -27.84
CA ASP A 351 40.61 -59.46 -28.47
C ASP A 351 41.02 -60.85 -28.99
N MET A 352 40.86 -61.86 -28.15
CA MET A 352 41.29 -63.24 -28.43
C MET A 352 40.38 -63.98 -29.42
N ASP A 353 39.13 -63.55 -29.58
CA ASP A 353 38.18 -64.17 -30.52
C ASP A 353 37.97 -63.35 -31.81
N SER A 354 38.66 -62.22 -31.93
CA SER A 354 38.69 -61.34 -33.12
C SER A 354 37.31 -60.81 -33.51
N ASN A 355 36.40 -60.70 -32.55
CA ASN A 355 35.04 -60.23 -32.79
C ASN A 355 34.89 -58.70 -32.62
N GLY A 356 35.94 -58.02 -32.15
CA GLY A 356 35.98 -56.58 -31.93
C GLY A 356 35.32 -56.11 -30.63
N SER A 357 35.02 -56.99 -29.69
CA SER A 357 34.30 -56.67 -28.45
C SER A 357 34.86 -57.43 -27.24
N TYR A 358 34.80 -56.79 -26.07
CA TYR A 358 35.21 -57.39 -24.81
C TYR A 358 34.38 -56.83 -23.66
N THR A 359 33.93 -57.68 -22.74
CA THR A 359 33.16 -57.25 -21.56
C THR A 359 34.11 -56.88 -20.43
N ILE A 360 34.12 -55.61 -20.05
CA ILE A 360 34.87 -55.09 -18.90
C ILE A 360 33.90 -54.83 -17.75
N ASN A 361 34.32 -55.07 -16.51
CA ASN A 361 33.58 -54.66 -15.32
C ASN A 361 34.14 -53.29 -14.88
N LEU A 362 33.31 -52.25 -14.91
CA LEU A 362 33.68 -50.87 -14.60
C LEU A 362 33.68 -50.60 -13.09
#